data_AF-A0A1Y1UV58-F1
#
_entry.id   AF-A0A1Y1UV58-F1
#
_cell.length_a   1.000
_cell.length_b   1.000
_cell.length_c   1.000
_cell.angle_alpha   90.00
_cell.angle_beta   90.00
_cell.angle_gamma   90.00
#
_symmetry.space_group_name_H-M   'P 1'
#
loop_
_entity.id
_entity.type
_entity.pdbx_description
1 polymer ?
#
loop_
_entity_poly.entity_id
_entity_poly.type
_entity_poly.pdbx_seq_one_letter_code
_entity_poly.pdbx_strand_id
1 'polypeptide(L)'
;RCSFGILDDGYPCCSSVNPEVQYTDDNGNKWGVEDGEWCGIDEIKMNLNTCAKNDDEKFYNWDHNPTPSTVCFSEVLGYPCCSDPNADVVTTDEYGQWGIENNLWCGI
;
A
#
# COMPACT_ATOMS: atom_id res chain seq x y z
N ARG A 1 -3.80 0.46 -3.34
CA ARG A 1 -3.39 -0.39 -4.49
C ARG A 1 -4.67 -0.79 -5.18
N CYS A 2 -4.89 -0.16 -6.33
CA CYS A 2 -6.14 0.04 -7.08
C CYS A 2 -7.34 0.48 -6.27
N SER A 3 -7.81 1.69 -6.57
CA SER A 3 -9.14 2.14 -6.23
C SER A 3 -10.17 1.13 -6.76
N PHE A 4 -11.17 0.83 -5.93
CA PHE A 4 -12.25 -0.12 -6.21
C PHE A 4 -12.95 0.14 -7.57
N GLY A 5 -12.94 1.39 -8.04
CA GLY A 5 -13.49 1.78 -9.35
C GLY A 5 -12.77 1.16 -10.55
N ILE A 6 -11.46 0.91 -10.47
CA ILE A 6 -10.66 0.36 -11.58
C ILE A 6 -10.92 -1.15 -11.79
N LEU A 7 -11.28 -1.86 -10.73
CA LEU A 7 -11.48 -3.32 -10.76
C LEU A 7 -12.84 -3.72 -11.34
N ASP A 8 -13.84 -2.84 -11.28
CA ASP A 8 -15.20 -3.11 -11.81
C ASP A 8 -15.22 -3.13 -13.35
N ASP A 9 -14.28 -2.41 -13.97
CA ASP A 9 -14.11 -2.38 -15.43
C ASP A 9 -13.36 -3.61 -15.98
N GLY A 10 -12.91 -4.52 -15.10
CA GLY A 10 -12.27 -5.78 -15.48
C GLY A 10 -10.82 -5.67 -15.94
N TYR A 11 -10.16 -4.54 -15.67
CA TYR A 11 -8.75 -4.32 -16.03
C TYR A 11 -7.80 -4.59 -14.85
N PRO A 12 -6.62 -5.19 -15.10
CA PRO A 12 -5.63 -5.40 -14.05
C PRO A 12 -5.03 -4.08 -13.57
N CYS A 13 -4.45 -4.10 -12.37
CA CYS A 13 -3.61 -3.01 -11.90
C CYS A 13 -2.25 -3.02 -12.58
N CYS A 14 -1.67 -1.84 -12.81
CA CYS A 14 -0.28 -1.79 -13.26
C CYS A 14 0.63 -2.39 -12.18
N SER A 15 1.54 -3.24 -12.62
CA SER A 15 2.51 -3.93 -11.77
C SER A 15 3.62 -3.00 -11.30
N SER A 16 3.97 -1.99 -12.11
CA SER A 16 4.92 -0.95 -11.73
C SER A 16 4.43 -0.16 -10.52
N VAL A 17 5.36 0.19 -9.63
CA VAL A 17 5.09 1.07 -8.47
C VAL A 17 4.84 2.51 -8.91
N ASN A 18 5.37 2.91 -10.07
CA ASN A 18 5.18 4.23 -10.66
C ASN A 18 4.99 4.10 -12.18
N PRO A 19 3.83 3.60 -12.64
CA PRO A 19 3.54 3.43 -14.05
C PRO A 19 3.38 4.79 -14.75
N GLU A 20 3.78 4.84 -16.02
CA GLU A 20 3.56 6.02 -16.86
C GLU A 20 2.06 6.16 -17.18
N VAL A 21 1.51 7.34 -16.92
CA VAL A 21 0.12 7.64 -17.23
C VAL A 21 -0.05 7.84 -18.73
N GLN A 22 -0.73 6.90 -19.36
CA GLN A 22 -1.07 6.94 -20.79
C GLN A 22 -2.43 7.60 -21.03
N TYR A 23 -3.36 7.44 -20.09
CA TYR A 23 -4.71 7.97 -20.23
C TYR A 23 -5.33 8.33 -18.87
N THR A 24 -6.26 9.28 -18.88
CA THR A 24 -7.10 9.62 -17.72
C THR A 24 -8.54 9.69 -18.20
N ASP A 25 -9.44 8.95 -17.55
CA ASP A 25 -10.84 8.89 -17.93
C ASP A 25 -11.66 10.06 -17.35
N ASP A 26 -12.95 10.13 -17.70
CA ASP A 26 -13.87 11.17 -17.26
C ASP A 26 -14.17 11.12 -15.74
N ASN A 27 -13.92 9.97 -15.10
CA ASN A 27 -14.04 9.80 -13.64
C ASN A 27 -12.75 10.21 -12.91
N GLY A 28 -11.69 10.53 -13.65
CA GLY A 28 -10.38 10.90 -13.13
C GLY A 28 -9.49 9.70 -12.80
N ASN A 29 -9.85 8.47 -13.18
CA ASN A 29 -8.94 7.33 -13.02
C ASN A 29 -7.82 7.42 -14.05
N LYS A 30 -6.62 7.04 -13.63
CA LYS A 30 -5.43 7.03 -14.47
C LYS A 30 -5.18 5.61 -14.97
N TRP A 31 -4.67 5.52 -16.19
CA TRP A 31 -4.49 4.27 -16.90
C TRP A 31 -3.10 4.25 -17.55
N GLY A 32 -2.44 3.09 -17.47
CA GLY A 32 -1.15 2.80 -18.08
C GLY A 32 -1.27 1.64 -19.06
N VAL A 33 -0.16 1.34 -19.72
CA VAL A 33 -0.06 0.16 -20.61
C VAL A 33 1.18 -0.62 -20.23
N GLU A 34 0.99 -1.90 -19.90
CA GLU A 34 2.06 -2.85 -19.57
C GLU A 34 1.88 -4.10 -20.42
N ASP A 35 2.96 -4.58 -21.02
CA ASP A 35 2.95 -5.75 -21.91
C ASP A 35 1.91 -5.68 -23.05
N GLY A 36 1.52 -4.46 -23.45
CA GLY A 36 0.52 -4.22 -24.49
C GLY A 36 -0.93 -4.28 -24.01
N GLU A 37 -1.15 -4.43 -22.69
CA GLU A 37 -2.47 -4.47 -22.07
C GLU A 37 -2.73 -3.22 -21.22
N TRP A 38 -3.99 -2.80 -21.16
CA TRP A 38 -4.40 -1.69 -20.31
C TRP A 38 -4.36 -2.10 -18.86
N CYS A 39 -3.78 -1.24 -18.04
CA CYS A 39 -3.73 -1.43 -16.61
C CYS A 39 -4.14 -0.14 -15.87
N GLY A 40 -4.81 -0.30 -14.75
CA GLY A 40 -5.21 0.82 -13.92
C GLY A 40 -4.07 1.33 -13.05
N ILE A 41 -3.91 2.65 -13.04
CA ILE A 41 -2.97 3.37 -12.19
C ILE A 41 -3.76 3.91 -11.03
N ASP A 42 -3.66 3.22 -9.90
CA ASP A 42 -4.05 3.80 -8.64
C ASP A 42 -3.09 4.94 -8.35
N GLU A 43 -3.60 6.17 -8.27
CA GLU A 43 -2.91 7.10 -7.41
C GLU A 43 -2.97 6.48 -6.01
N ILE A 44 -1.85 5.91 -5.55
CA ILE A 44 -1.62 5.87 -4.12
C ILE A 44 -1.68 7.34 -3.72
N LYS A 45 -2.87 7.84 -3.37
CA LYS A 45 -2.98 8.97 -2.48
C LYS A 45 -2.35 8.44 -1.21
N MET A 46 -1.03 8.57 -1.17
CA MET A 46 -0.25 8.62 0.04
C MET A 46 -0.78 9.84 0.81
N ASN A 47 -2.00 9.72 1.33
CA ASN A 47 -2.23 10.24 2.66
C ASN A 47 -1.49 9.26 3.58
N LEU A 48 -0.19 9.51 3.71
CA LEU A 48 0.69 8.86 4.69
C LEU A 48 0.19 9.03 6.14
N ASN A 49 -0.94 9.72 6.35
CA ASN A 49 -1.44 10.11 7.66
C ASN A 49 -2.88 9.66 7.93
N THR A 50 -3.45 8.70 7.19
CA THR A 50 -4.74 8.10 7.55
C THR A 50 -4.74 6.59 7.48
N CYS A 51 -4.19 5.94 8.50
CA CYS A 51 -4.88 4.82 9.14
C CYS A 51 -5.98 5.38 10.06
N ALA A 52 -6.94 6.10 9.46
CA ALA A 52 -8.13 6.51 10.16
C ALA A 52 -9.05 5.29 10.25
N LYS A 53 -9.12 4.73 11.45
CA LYS A 53 -10.15 3.78 11.85
C LYS A 53 -11.51 4.37 11.51
N ASN A 54 -12.22 3.74 10.58
CA ASN A 54 -13.66 3.62 10.71
C ASN A 54 -13.91 2.12 10.79
N ASP A 55 -14.45 1.70 11.93
CA ASP A 55 -14.91 0.35 12.17
C ASP A 55 -15.84 -0.04 11.00
N ASP A 56 -15.46 -1.07 10.23
CA ASP A 56 -16.35 -2.00 9.50
C ASP A 56 -15.82 -2.56 8.16
N GLU A 57 -14.63 -2.19 7.67
CA GLU A 57 -14.11 -2.80 6.41
C GLU A 57 -13.02 -3.85 6.65
N LYS A 58 -13.42 -5.12 6.54
CA LYS A 58 -12.54 -6.30 6.52
C LYS A 58 -11.96 -6.47 5.12
N PHE A 59 -10.64 -6.32 5.00
CA PHE A 59 -9.90 -6.56 3.76
C PHE A 59 -9.68 -8.07 3.55
N TYR A 60 -10.02 -8.58 2.35
CA TYR A 60 -9.72 -9.95 1.91
C TYR A 60 -8.54 -9.93 0.92
N ASN A 61 -7.50 -10.74 1.18
CA ASN A 61 -6.56 -11.20 0.16
C ASN A 61 -7.16 -12.43 -0.56
N TRP A 62 -6.67 -12.72 -1.78
CA TRP A 62 -7.09 -13.84 -2.66
C TRP A 62 -7.11 -15.23 -1.96
N ASP A 63 -6.47 -15.37 -0.79
CA ASP A 63 -6.39 -16.63 -0.05
C ASP A 63 -7.36 -16.74 1.14
N HIS A 64 -8.35 -15.85 1.31
CA HIS A 64 -9.37 -15.90 2.38
C HIS A 64 -8.83 -16.15 3.80
N ASN A 65 -7.57 -15.80 4.06
CA ASN A 65 -6.98 -15.81 5.39
C ASN A 65 -6.84 -14.35 5.84
N PRO A 66 -7.49 -13.91 6.93
CA PRO A 66 -7.30 -12.58 7.47
C PRO A 66 -5.94 -12.51 8.15
N THR A 67 -4.87 -12.51 7.37
CA THR A 67 -3.57 -12.05 7.85
C THR A 67 -3.60 -10.53 7.73
N PRO A 68 -3.39 -9.77 8.81
CA PRO A 68 -3.17 -8.33 8.70
C PRO A 68 -1.90 -8.16 7.85
N SER A 69 -2.08 -7.96 6.54
CA SER A 69 -0.99 -7.52 5.67
C SER A 69 -0.81 -6.04 5.96
N THR A 70 -0.26 -5.77 7.14
CA THR A 70 0.25 -4.46 7.52
C THR A 70 1.39 -4.18 6.56
N VAL A 71 1.08 -3.50 5.45
CA VAL A 71 2.10 -2.91 4.60
C VAL A 71 2.86 -1.94 5.49
N CYS A 72 4.11 -2.24 5.71
CA CYS A 72 4.93 -1.62 6.72
C CYS A 72 5.65 -0.42 6.10
N PHE A 73 5.41 0.76 6.68
CA PHE A 73 5.83 2.03 6.09
C PHE A 73 7.35 2.11 5.88
N SER A 74 8.11 1.42 6.74
CA SER A 74 9.57 1.46 6.76
C SER A 74 10.24 0.79 5.54
N GLU A 75 9.56 -0.15 4.86
CA GLU A 75 10.12 -0.81 3.68
C GLU A 75 10.31 0.16 2.51
N VAL A 76 9.41 1.15 2.38
CA VAL A 76 9.52 2.22 1.37
C VAL A 76 10.73 3.12 1.65
N LEU A 77 11.14 3.20 2.92
CA LEU A 77 12.31 3.95 3.38
C LEU A 77 13.60 3.10 3.37
N GLY A 78 13.51 1.83 2.98
CA GLY A 78 14.64 0.89 2.92
C GLY A 78 14.96 0.19 4.24
N TYR A 79 14.03 0.19 5.20
CA TYR A 79 14.17 -0.48 6.49
C TYR A 79 13.22 -1.68 6.60
N PRO A 80 13.61 -2.76 7.29
CA PRO A 80 12.74 -3.91 7.50
C PRO A 80 11.61 -3.60 8.48
N CYS A 81 10.60 -4.44 8.50
CA CYS A 81 9.56 -4.41 9.53
C CYS A 81 10.02 -5.13 10.78
N CYS A 82 9.51 -4.70 11.93
CA CYS A 82 9.73 -5.45 13.15
C CYS A 82 8.97 -6.77 13.05
N SER A 83 9.59 -7.87 13.47
CA SER A 83 8.95 -9.20 13.41
C SER A 83 7.71 -9.28 14.31
N ASP A 84 7.65 -8.47 15.38
CA ASP A 84 6.50 -8.30 16.25
C ASP A 84 5.81 -6.93 15.98
N PRO A 85 4.54 -6.91 15.57
CA PRO A 85 3.78 -5.65 15.39
C PRO A 85 3.49 -4.91 16.72
N ASN A 86 3.83 -5.49 17.87
CA ASN A 86 3.77 -4.84 19.18
C ASN A 86 5.17 -4.66 19.78
N ALA A 87 6.23 -4.64 18.96
CA ALA A 87 7.59 -4.41 19.40
C ALA A 87 7.71 -3.11 20.22
N ASP A 88 8.70 -3.07 21.11
CA ASP A 88 8.97 -1.89 21.93
C ASP A 88 9.32 -0.69 21.04
N VAL A 89 8.53 0.37 21.18
CA VAL A 89 8.72 1.61 20.42
C VAL A 89 9.90 2.37 21.01
N VAL A 90 10.96 2.52 20.21
CA VAL A 90 12.15 3.29 20.57
C VAL A 90 11.98 4.76 20.20
N THR A 91 11.32 5.04 19.07
CA THR A 91 10.99 6.40 18.65
C THR A 91 9.78 6.42 17.72
N THR A 92 9.20 7.60 17.54
CA THR A 92 8.08 7.84 16.62
C THR A 92 8.38 9.11 15.85
N ASP A 93 8.23 9.08 14.53
CA ASP A 93 8.42 10.23 13.65
C ASP A 93 7.18 10.46 12.75
N GLU A 94 7.34 11.24 11.67
CA GLU A 94 6.25 11.53 10.73
C GLU A 94 5.82 10.33 9.88
N TYR A 95 6.64 9.27 9.82
CA TYR A 95 6.35 8.06 9.03
C TYR A 95 5.69 6.98 9.86
N GLY A 96 6.02 6.87 11.15
CA GLY A 96 5.39 5.92 12.05
C GLY A 96 6.20 5.62 13.31
N GLN A 97 5.90 4.47 13.91
CA GLN A 97 6.60 3.98 15.11
C GLN A 97 7.77 3.09 14.71
N TRP A 98 8.89 3.27 15.37
CA TRP A 98 10.13 2.56 15.08
C TRP A 98 10.58 1.74 16.27
N GLY A 99 10.98 0.50 16.01
CA GLY A 99 11.64 -0.40 16.94
C GLY A 99 13.10 -0.66 16.54
N ILE A 100 13.79 -1.44 17.38
CA ILE A 100 15.10 -1.98 17.07
C ILE A 100 15.07 -3.50 17.28
N GLU A 101 15.36 -4.25 16.23
CA GLU A 101 15.43 -5.71 16.26
C GLU A 101 16.76 -6.18 15.64
N ASN A 102 17.45 -7.12 16.29
CA ASN A 102 18.77 -7.59 15.85
C ASN A 102 19.78 -6.46 15.57
N ASN A 103 19.75 -5.40 16.40
CA ASN A 103 20.56 -4.19 16.25
C ASN A 103 20.30 -3.39 14.96
N LEU A 104 19.15 -3.59 14.31
CA LEU A 104 18.71 -2.87 13.11
C LEU A 104 17.42 -2.09 13.38
N TRP A 105 17.25 -0.94 12.74
CA TRP A 105 16.00 -0.19 12.75
C TRP A 105 14.91 -0.94 12.01
N CYS A 106 13.72 -0.96 12.58
CA CYS A 106 12.56 -1.56 11.94
C CYS A 106 11.30 -0.73 12.16
N GLY A 107 10.39 -0.73 11.18
CA GLY A 107 9.06 -0.12 11.32
C GLY A 107 8.07 -1.04 11.99
N ILE A 108 7.25 -0.49 12.89
CA ILE A 108 6.17 -1.17 13.61
C ILE A 108 4.84 -0.90 12.90
#